data_AF-A0A3A1X3Y4-F1
#
_entry.id   AF-A0A3A1X3Y4-F1
#
_cell.length_a   1.000
_cell.length_b   1.000
_cell.length_c   1.000
_cell.angle_alpha   90.00
_cell.angle_beta   90.00
_cell.angle_gamma   90.00
#
_symmetry.space_group_name_H-M   'P 1'
#
loop_
_entity.id
_entity.type
_entity.pdbx_description
1 polymer ?
#
loop_
_entity_poly.entity_id
_entity_poly.type
_entity_poly.pdbx_seq_one_letter_code
_entity_poly.pdbx_strand_id
1 'polypeptide(L)'
;VAASGLTGFIAWAGIAAAHYRFRKAYIAQGKSLDDLVYKAKWYPFGPIVALVLCILVIVGQDLESFHTLNWQAIGITYMSVPLFIVLYVGYKIKYHTKVIPL
;
A
#
# COMPACT_ATOMS: atom_id res chain seq x y z
N VAL A 1 -3.91 20.96 -4.65
CA VAL A 1 -4.94 19.92 -4.37
C VAL A 1 -4.50 18.51 -4.78
N ALA A 2 -3.64 18.31 -5.78
CA ALA A 2 -3.16 16.97 -6.19
C ALA A 2 -2.40 16.17 -5.11
N ALA A 3 -1.61 16.84 -4.25
CA ALA A 3 -0.80 16.16 -3.23
C ALA A 3 -1.61 15.38 -2.16
N SER A 4 -2.86 15.75 -1.87
CA SER A 4 -3.68 15.04 -0.89
C SER A 4 -4.33 13.77 -1.44
N GLY A 5 -4.48 13.64 -2.77
CA GLY A 5 -5.04 12.43 -3.39
C GLY A 5 -4.06 11.27 -3.36
N LEU A 6 -2.78 11.53 -3.66
CA LEU A 6 -1.74 10.50 -3.71
C LEU A 6 -1.50 9.84 -2.35
N THR A 7 -1.46 10.63 -1.27
CA THR A 7 -1.29 10.11 0.09
C THR A 7 -2.43 9.20 0.52
N GLY A 8 -3.66 9.50 0.09
CA GLY A 8 -4.83 8.64 0.28
C GLY A 8 -4.62 7.26 -0.34
N PHE A 9 -4.25 7.18 -1.62
CA PHE A 9 -4.02 5.89 -2.28
C PHE A 9 -2.88 5.08 -1.67
N ILE A 10 -1.82 5.75 -1.19
CA ILE A 10 -0.75 5.07 -0.44
C ILE A 10 -1.30 4.44 0.86
N ALA A 11 -2.16 5.16 1.59
CA ALA A 11 -2.79 4.63 2.79
C ALA A 11 -3.71 3.43 2.47
N TRP A 12 -4.52 3.51 1.40
CA TRP A 12 -5.39 2.43 0.97
C TRP A 12 -4.60 1.20 0.49
N ALA A 13 -3.50 1.39 -0.23
CA ALA A 13 -2.58 0.31 -0.57
C ALA A 13 -2.01 -0.36 0.68
N GLY A 14 -1.62 0.43 1.69
CA GLY A 14 -1.16 -0.08 2.99
C GLY A 14 -2.21 -0.93 3.71
N ILE A 15 -3.46 -0.46 3.75
CA ILE A 15 -4.59 -1.20 4.34
C ILE A 15 -4.83 -2.52 3.60
N ALA A 16 -4.83 -2.50 2.27
CA ALA A 16 -5.05 -3.70 1.47
C ALA A 16 -3.91 -4.72 1.64
N ALA A 17 -2.64 -4.27 1.69
CA ALA A 17 -1.49 -5.13 1.99
C ALA A 17 -1.57 -5.72 3.41
N ALA A 18 -1.90 -4.89 4.40
CA ALA A 18 -2.06 -5.33 5.79
C ALA A 18 -3.18 -6.38 5.90
N HIS A 19 -4.33 -6.15 5.26
CA HIS A 19 -5.45 -7.09 5.24
C HIS A 19 -5.07 -8.42 4.57
N TYR A 20 -4.37 -8.37 3.43
CA TYR A 20 -3.90 -9.58 2.75
C TYR A 20 -2.97 -10.39 3.63
N ARG A 21 -1.96 -9.76 4.24
CA ARG A 21 -0.99 -10.42 5.11
C ARG A 21 -1.57 -10.89 6.43
N PHE A 22 -2.49 -10.13 7.02
CA PHE A 22 -3.15 -10.47 8.29
C PHE A 22 -3.82 -11.83 8.20
N ARG A 23 -4.64 -12.06 7.15
CA ARG A 23 -5.36 -13.34 7.03
C ARG A 23 -4.41 -14.52 6.79
N LYS A 24 -3.32 -14.33 6.02
CA LYS A 24 -2.28 -15.35 5.87
C LYS A 24 -1.58 -15.64 7.20
N ALA A 25 -1.20 -14.61 7.96
CA ALA A 25 -0.55 -14.77 9.26
C ALA A 25 -1.45 -15.51 10.24
N TYR A 26 -2.74 -15.18 10.22
CA TYR A 26 -3.74 -15.75 11.10
C TYR A 26 -3.87 -17.27 10.90
N ILE A 27 -3.91 -17.71 9.63
CA ILE A 27 -3.93 -19.13 9.27
C ILE A 27 -2.58 -19.80 9.61
N ALA A 28 -1.45 -19.15 9.31
CA ALA A 28 -0.12 -19.69 9.61
C ALA A 28 0.13 -19.86 11.12
N GLN A 29 -0.56 -19.11 11.97
CA GLN A 29 -0.57 -19.25 13.43
C GLN A 29 -1.51 -20.37 13.93
N GLY A 30 -2.14 -21.14 13.04
CA GLY A 30 -3.05 -22.23 13.37
C GLY A 30 -4.43 -21.77 13.87
N LYS A 31 -4.79 -20.50 13.69
CA LYS A 31 -6.10 -19.98 14.10
C LYS A 31 -7.15 -20.21 13.01
N SER A 32 -8.39 -20.50 13.42
CA SER A 32 -9.48 -20.74 12.47
C SER A 32 -10.10 -19.42 12.00
N LEU A 33 -10.30 -19.27 10.70
CA LEU A 33 -11.02 -18.12 10.15
C LEU A 33 -12.46 -17.99 10.65
N ASP A 34 -13.01 -19.05 11.25
CA ASP A 34 -14.32 -19.04 11.89
C ASP A 34 -14.35 -18.29 13.21
N ASP A 35 -13.19 -18.11 13.85
CA ASP A 35 -13.03 -17.31 15.08
C ASP A 35 -13.11 -15.79 14.79
N LEU A 36 -13.09 -15.40 13.51
CA LEU A 36 -13.20 -14.00 13.09
C LEU A 36 -14.66 -13.58 12.98
N VAL A 37 -15.01 -12.52 13.71
CA VAL A 37 -16.32 -11.84 13.64
C VAL A 37 -16.65 -11.39 12.22
N TYR A 38 -15.61 -11.00 11.45
CA TYR A 38 -15.75 -10.57 10.07
C TYR A 38 -14.92 -11.45 9.12
N LYS A 39 -15.62 -12.07 8.16
CA LYS A 39 -15.01 -12.84 7.07
C LYS A 39 -15.21 -12.10 5.75
N ALA A 40 -14.11 -11.63 5.17
CA ALA A 40 -14.13 -10.98 3.86
C ALA A 40 -14.58 -11.98 2.77
N LYS A 41 -15.78 -11.78 2.21
CA LYS A 41 -16.40 -12.67 1.20
C LYS A 41 -15.57 -12.81 -0.08
N TRP A 42 -14.82 -11.76 -0.44
CA TRP A 42 -14.02 -11.69 -1.67
C TRP A 42 -12.53 -11.93 -1.45
N TYR A 43 -12.09 -12.38 -0.27
CA TYR A 43 -10.68 -12.71 -0.08
C TYR A 43 -10.31 -13.99 -0.85
N PRO A 44 -9.15 -14.05 -1.55
CA PRO A 44 -8.04 -13.08 -1.59
C PRO A 44 -8.16 -12.00 -2.67
N PHE A 45 -9.14 -12.11 -3.55
CA PHE A 45 -9.26 -11.26 -4.73
C PHE A 45 -9.48 -9.78 -4.39
N GLY A 46 -10.35 -9.46 -3.45
CA GLY A 46 -10.65 -8.08 -3.03
C GLY A 46 -9.40 -7.28 -2.65
N PRO A 47 -8.58 -7.75 -1.68
CA PRO A 47 -7.32 -7.08 -1.32
C PRO A 47 -6.33 -6.95 -2.48
N ILE A 48 -6.22 -7.96 -3.35
CA ILE A 48 -5.30 -7.93 -4.50
C ILE A 48 -5.74 -6.87 -5.53
N VAL A 49 -7.03 -6.84 -5.88
CA VAL A 49 -7.56 -5.84 -6.80
C VAL A 49 -7.41 -4.43 -6.23
N ALA A 50 -7.72 -4.24 -4.94
CA ALA A 50 -7.54 -2.95 -4.29
C ALA A 50 -6.06 -2.48 -4.36
N LEU A 51 -5.11 -3.37 -4.10
CA LEU A 51 -3.69 -3.09 -4.24
C LEU A 51 -3.31 -2.67 -5.67
N VAL A 52 -3.71 -3.47 -6.67
CA VAL A 52 -3.41 -3.19 -8.07
C VAL A 52 -3.99 -1.85 -8.51
N LEU A 53 -5.26 -1.57 -8.17
CA LEU A 53 -5.90 -0.30 -8.48
C LEU A 53 -5.22 0.89 -7.81
N CYS A 54 -4.85 0.77 -6.53
CA CYS A 54 -4.13 1.84 -5.85
C CYS A 54 -2.77 2.13 -6.52
N ILE A 55 -2.02 1.10 -6.91
CA ILE A 55 -0.74 1.26 -7.61
C ILE A 55 -0.95 1.93 -8.98
N LEU A 56 -1.95 1.47 -9.75
CA LEU A 56 -2.26 2.05 -11.06
C LEU A 56 -2.65 3.52 -10.96
N VAL A 57 -3.45 3.90 -9.95
CA VAL A 57 -3.84 5.31 -9.75
C VAL A 57 -2.66 6.16 -9.29
N ILE A 58 -1.77 5.61 -8.45
CA ILE A 58 -0.53 6.29 -8.06
C ILE A 58 0.30 6.57 -9.32
N VAL A 59 0.58 5.56 -10.16
CA VAL A 59 1.41 5.71 -11.37
C VAL A 59 0.72 6.54 -12.47
N GLY A 60 -0.60 6.45 -12.59
CA GLY A 60 -1.38 7.13 -13.63
C GLY A 60 -1.71 8.59 -13.31
N GLN A 61 -1.26 9.11 -12.17
CA GLN A 61 -1.72 10.43 -11.70
C GLN A 61 -1.21 11.60 -12.54
N ASP A 62 -0.09 11.44 -13.26
CA ASP A 62 0.59 12.55 -13.94
C ASP A 62 1.27 12.12 -15.25
N LEU A 63 0.51 11.45 -16.11
CA LEU A 63 1.01 10.91 -17.39
C LEU A 63 1.51 12.02 -18.34
N GLU A 64 0.92 13.22 -18.27
CA GLU A 64 1.32 14.36 -19.09
C GLU A 64 2.72 14.88 -18.72
N SER A 65 3.03 14.94 -17.42
CA SER A 65 4.37 15.32 -16.96
C SER A 65 5.43 14.29 -17.34
N PHE A 66 5.06 13.00 -17.43
CA PHE A 66 5.93 11.97 -18.01
C PHE A 66 6.12 12.13 -19.53
N HIS A 67 5.08 12.52 -20.26
CA HIS A 67 5.16 12.76 -21.70
C HIS A 67 6.02 13.99 -22.05
N THR A 68 5.91 15.05 -21.25
CA THR A 68 6.67 16.31 -21.43
C THR A 68 8.05 16.29 -20.77
N LEU A 69 8.43 15.18 -20.10
CA LEU A 69 9.65 15.03 -19.30
C LEU A 69 9.87 16.19 -18.30
N ASN A 70 8.78 16.70 -17.73
CA ASN A 70 8.85 17.76 -16.74
C ASN A 70 9.22 17.17 -15.36
N TRP A 71 10.52 17.04 -15.13
CA TRP A 71 11.07 16.48 -13.89
C TRP A 71 10.62 17.20 -12.62
N GLN A 72 10.38 18.51 -12.70
CA GLN A 72 9.89 19.29 -11.57
C GLN A 72 8.45 18.91 -11.22
N ALA A 73 7.57 18.81 -12.22
CA ALA A 73 6.19 18.40 -12.02
C ALA A 73 6.10 16.97 -11.48
N ILE A 74 6.87 16.04 -12.06
CA ILE A 74 6.97 14.65 -11.57
C ILE A 74 7.43 14.63 -10.11
N GLY A 75 8.50 15.36 -9.77
CA GLY A 75 9.01 15.43 -8.41
C GLY A 75 7.97 15.93 -7.40
N ILE A 76 7.18 16.94 -7.76
CA ILE A 76 6.12 17.50 -6.92
C ILE A 76 4.97 16.51 -6.77
N THR A 77 4.48 15.94 -7.88
CA THR A 77 3.36 15.00 -7.86
C THR A 77 3.69 13.76 -7.05
N TYR A 78 4.88 13.19 -7.23
CA TYR A 78 5.28 11.93 -6.61
C TYR A 78 5.99 12.06 -5.25
N MET A 79 6.14 13.27 -4.70
CA MET A 79 6.89 13.53 -3.46
C MET A 79 6.46 12.65 -2.27
N SER A 80 5.18 12.29 -2.20
CA SER A 80 4.64 11.44 -1.13
C SER A 80 5.20 10.01 -1.15
N VAL A 81 5.63 9.49 -2.31
CA VAL A 81 6.15 8.13 -2.44
C VAL A 81 7.54 8.00 -1.79
N PRO A 82 8.56 8.82 -2.16
CA PRO A 82 9.84 8.82 -1.45
C PRO A 82 9.68 9.11 0.04
N LEU A 83 8.83 10.06 0.42
CA LEU A 83 8.58 10.38 1.83
C LEU A 83 8.05 9.17 2.59
N PHE A 84 7.08 8.45 2.03
CA PHE A 84 6.55 7.22 2.62
C PHE A 84 7.64 6.14 2.76
N ILE A 85 8.46 5.93 1.73
CA ILE A 85 9.55 4.95 1.76
C ILE A 85 10.56 5.31 2.86
N VAL A 86 10.97 6.57 2.96
CA VAL A 86 11.92 7.04 3.99
C VAL A 86 11.35 6.83 5.39
N LEU A 87 10.08 7.19 5.62
CA LEU A 87 9.44 7.00 6.91
C LEU A 87 9.27 5.52 7.26
N TYR A 88 8.86 4.69 6.30
CA TYR A 88 8.67 3.25 6.49
C TYR A 88 10.00 2.54 6.78
N VAL A 89 11.04 2.80 5.98
CA VAL A 89 12.37 2.21 6.15
C VAL A 89 13.03 2.76 7.41
N GLY A 90 12.93 4.05 7.68
CA GLY A 90 13.44 4.68 8.91
C GLY A 90 12.82 4.09 10.16
N TYR A 91 11.50 3.85 10.16
CA TYR A 91 10.82 3.12 11.23
C TYR A 91 11.35 1.69 11.37
N LYS A 92 11.50 0.96 10.26
CA LYS A 92 11.96 -0.43 10.28
C LYS A 92 13.40 -0.57 10.79
N ILE A 93 14.30 0.37 10.41
CA ILE A 93 15.68 0.41 10.88
C ILE A 93 15.72 0.76 12.37
N LYS A 94 15.02 1.81 12.79
CA LYS A 94 15.02 2.28 14.20
C LYS A 94 14.47 1.24 15.17
N TYR A 95 13.41 0.54 14.80
CA TYR A 95 12.74 -0.43 15.67
C TYR A 95 13.11 -1.89 15.37
N HIS A 96 14.05 -2.12 14.44
CA HIS A 96 14.50 -3.46 14.02
C HIS A 96 13.36 -4.46 13.76
N THR A 97 12.24 -3.98 13.20
CA THR A 97 11.04 -4.82 13.03
C THR A 97 11.27 -5.84 11.92
N LYS A 98 11.05 -7.11 12.26
CA LYS A 98 11.17 -8.23 11.30
C LYS A 98 9.81 -8.50 10.67
N VAL A 99 9.84 -8.72 9.36
CA VAL A 99 8.67 -9.18 8.62
C VAL A 99 8.52 -10.67 8.91
N ILE A 100 7.44 -11.06 9.58
CA ILE A 100 7.17 -12.46 9.91
C ILE A 100 6.99 -13.23 8.59
N PRO A 101 7.75 -14.33 8.36
CA PRO A 101 7.52 -15.20 7.21
C PRO A 101 6.14 -15.84 7.34
N LEU A 102 5.38 -15.76 6.25
CA LEU A 102 4.00 -16.27 6.12
C LEU A 102 4.01 -17.63 5.43
#